data_AF-A0A662M7X2-F1
#
_entry.id   AF-A0A662M7X2-F1
#
_cell.length_a   1.000
_cell.length_b   1.000
_cell.length_c   1.000
_cell.angle_alpha   90.00
_cell.angle_beta   90.00
_cell.angle_gamma   90.00
#
_symmetry.space_group_name_H-M   'P 1'
#
loop_
_entity.id
_entity.type
_entity.pdbx_description
1 polymer ?
#
loop_
_entity_poly.entity_id
_entity_poly.type
_entity_poly.pdbx_seq_one_letter_code
_entity_poly.pdbx_strand_id
1 'polypeptide(L)'
;MIKMVLKKLREDEAVSEIIGTILMLAIAVIIFSSLIVYVFSSANPSASPPDVNMVGYMGESYNSVVEHRGGDSIPIDNLKVIIWKGEEESMAFEGTSLQSIFHDTNDNSRWDVGDYISINCTSIFGSVTHWQISVAIIDKPSNSIIMSGILQQGILRTSPPVAMFTYNPWDPKTLEIMVFNASQSYDPDGGSIVTYKWDFNSDGTTDAYGMVVVHKYSTSGTYNVTLTVVDDEAQIGTASTSSSGVNVPPPVNVTDNQPPV
;
A
#
# COMPACT_ATOMS: atom_id res chain seq x y z
N MET A 1 -48.07 -53.48 -64.15
CA MET A 1 -47.26 -54.30 -63.24
C MET A 1 -45.81 -53.91 -63.41
N ILE A 2 -45.25 -53.22 -62.40
CA ILE A 2 -43.84 -53.30 -61.98
C ILE A 2 -42.78 -52.67 -62.90
N LYS A 3 -41.98 -51.78 -62.27
CA LYS A 3 -40.70 -51.19 -62.72
C LYS A 3 -40.76 -50.07 -63.77
N MET A 4 -41.27 -48.89 -63.43
CA MET A 4 -40.64 -47.64 -63.89
C MET A 4 -41.16 -46.37 -63.20
N VAL A 5 -41.71 -46.47 -61.99
CA VAL A 5 -41.90 -45.29 -61.14
C VAL A 5 -40.56 -45.01 -60.47
N LEU A 6 -39.74 -44.24 -61.17
CA LEU A 6 -38.82 -43.24 -60.63
C LEU A 6 -38.27 -43.54 -59.22
N LYS A 7 -37.40 -44.55 -59.15
CA LYS A 7 -36.28 -44.55 -58.20
C LYS A 7 -35.32 -43.43 -58.63
N LYS A 8 -35.74 -42.17 -58.45
CA LYS A 8 -34.92 -41.01 -58.81
C LYS A 8 -35.25 -39.80 -57.95
N LEU A 9 -35.25 -39.98 -56.62
CA LEU A 9 -35.16 -38.90 -55.65
C LEU A 9 -34.41 -39.39 -54.41
N ARG A 10 -33.13 -39.73 -54.59
CA ARG A 10 -32.06 -39.49 -53.60
C ARG A 10 -30.73 -39.80 -54.28
N GLU A 11 -30.24 -38.86 -55.10
CA GLU A 11 -28.80 -38.72 -55.21
C GLU A 11 -28.41 -37.96 -53.95
N ASP A 12 -28.00 -38.70 -52.92
CA ASP A 12 -27.12 -38.17 -51.90
C ASP A 12 -25.86 -37.74 -52.67
N GLU A 13 -25.80 -36.47 -53.11
CA GLU A 13 -24.58 -35.87 -53.66
C GLU A 13 -23.54 -35.90 -52.53
N ALA A 14 -22.81 -37.00 -52.46
CA ALA A 14 -21.62 -37.11 -51.65
C ALA A 14 -20.66 -36.03 -52.16
N VAL A 15 -20.48 -34.98 -51.36
CA VAL A 15 -19.42 -34.00 -51.53
C VAL A 15 -18.13 -34.79 -51.76
N SER A 16 -17.47 -34.58 -52.90
CA SER A 16 -16.25 -35.30 -53.25
C SER A 16 -15.28 -35.27 -52.06
N GLU A 17 -14.72 -36.42 -51.68
CA GLU A 17 -13.74 -36.50 -50.58
C GLU A 17 -12.60 -35.48 -50.76
N ILE A 18 -12.25 -35.18 -52.02
CA ILE A 18 -11.25 -34.16 -52.39
C ILE A 18 -11.75 -32.74 -52.05
N ILE A 19 -13.02 -32.44 -52.32
CA ILE A 19 -13.61 -31.12 -52.00
C ILE A 19 -13.74 -30.96 -50.48
N GLY A 20 -14.14 -32.02 -49.76
CA GLY A 20 -14.23 -32.01 -48.30
C GLY A 20 -12.88 -31.81 -47.62
N THR A 21 -11.83 -32.46 -48.12
CA THR A 21 -10.46 -32.30 -47.61
C THR A 21 -9.88 -30.93 -47.91
N ILE A 22 -10.09 -30.38 -49.11
CA ILE A 22 -9.68 -29.01 -49.46
C ILE A 22 -10.41 -27.98 -48.57
N LEU A 23 -11.71 -28.17 -48.35
CA LEU A 23 -12.50 -27.28 -47.50
C LEU A 23 -12.03 -27.34 -46.03
N MET A 24 -11.79 -28.53 -45.49
CA MET A 24 -11.24 -28.68 -44.13
C MET A 24 -9.86 -28.04 -44.00
N LEU A 25 -8.98 -28.20 -45.00
CA LEU A 25 -7.66 -27.57 -44.99
C LEU A 25 -7.78 -26.05 -45.02
N ALA A 26 -8.66 -25.50 -45.86
CA ALA A 26 -8.89 -24.06 -45.93
C ALA A 26 -9.40 -23.49 -44.60
N ILE A 27 -10.37 -24.17 -43.97
CA ILE A 27 -10.89 -23.78 -42.65
C ILE A 27 -9.80 -23.87 -41.59
N ALA A 28 -9.02 -24.95 -41.57
CA ALA A 28 -7.92 -25.11 -40.62
C ALA A 28 -6.88 -24.00 -40.78
N VAL A 29 -6.45 -23.68 -42.00
CA VAL A 29 -5.49 -22.60 -42.28
C VAL A 29 -6.03 -21.23 -41.84
N ILE A 30 -7.31 -20.95 -42.08
CA ILE A 30 -7.94 -19.69 -41.64
C ILE A 30 -7.99 -19.62 -40.12
N ILE A 31 -8.39 -20.69 -39.43
CA ILE A 31 -8.45 -20.74 -37.97
C ILE A 31 -7.05 -20.57 -37.38
N PHE A 32 -6.04 -21.31 -37.87
CA PHE A 32 -4.66 -21.18 -37.40
C PHE A 32 -4.09 -19.79 -37.67
N SER A 33 -4.37 -19.18 -38.84
CA SER A 33 -3.94 -17.82 -39.17
C SER A 33 -4.60 -16.79 -38.24
N SER A 34 -5.91 -16.90 -38.00
CA SER A 34 -6.60 -16.01 -37.06
C SER A 34 -6.12 -16.19 -35.63
N LEU A 35 -5.77 -17.41 -35.23
CA LEU A 35 -5.23 -17.70 -33.90
C LEU A 35 -3.82 -17.14 -33.75
N ILE A 36 -2.97 -17.25 -34.78
CA ILE A 36 -1.65 -16.61 -34.83
C ILE A 36 -1.82 -15.09 -34.69
N VAL A 37 -2.68 -14.47 -35.49
CA VAL A 37 -2.92 -13.02 -35.39
C VAL A 37 -3.45 -12.66 -34.01
N TYR A 38 -4.34 -13.45 -33.40
CA TYR A 38 -4.86 -13.18 -32.06
C TYR A 38 -3.79 -13.35 -30.95
N VAL A 39 -3.05 -14.45 -30.97
CA VAL A 39 -2.00 -14.75 -29.99
C VAL A 39 -0.84 -13.74 -30.09
N PHE A 40 -0.42 -13.39 -31.30
CA PHE A 40 0.66 -12.42 -31.52
C PHE A 40 0.19 -10.95 -31.58
N SER A 41 -1.11 -10.66 -31.58
CA SER A 41 -1.64 -9.30 -31.40
C SER A 41 -1.87 -8.94 -29.94
N SER A 42 -1.87 -9.92 -29.02
CA SER A 42 -1.75 -9.61 -27.60
C SER A 42 -0.36 -9.00 -27.37
N ALA A 43 -0.36 -7.69 -27.13
CA ALA A 43 0.82 -6.85 -27.14
C ALA A 43 1.88 -7.34 -26.14
N ASN A 44 2.92 -7.99 -26.63
CA ASN A 44 4.20 -7.91 -25.96
C ASN A 44 4.59 -6.43 -25.93
N PRO A 45 5.16 -5.89 -24.83
CA PRO A 45 5.73 -4.55 -24.84
C PRO A 45 6.68 -4.45 -26.03
N SER A 46 6.29 -3.65 -27.03
CA SER A 46 6.90 -3.67 -28.36
C SER A 46 8.15 -2.81 -28.45
N ALA A 47 8.47 -2.10 -27.35
CA ALA A 47 9.62 -1.22 -27.24
C ALA A 47 10.52 -1.67 -26.07
N SER A 48 11.83 -1.60 -26.27
CA SER A 48 12.79 -1.62 -25.16
C SER A 48 12.48 -0.45 -24.22
N PRO A 49 12.64 -0.62 -22.89
CA PRO A 49 12.56 0.51 -21.97
C PRO A 49 13.55 1.60 -22.39
N PRO A 50 13.17 2.89 -22.33
CA PRO A 50 14.09 3.99 -22.60
C PRO A 50 15.19 4.03 -21.53
N ASP A 51 16.42 4.30 -21.95
CA ASP A 51 17.55 4.46 -21.02
C ASP A 51 17.63 5.93 -20.61
N VAL A 52 17.20 6.23 -19.38
CA VAL A 52 17.11 7.60 -18.86
C VAL A 52 17.68 7.71 -17.46
N ASN A 53 18.34 8.83 -17.22
CA ASN A 53 18.77 9.25 -15.91
C ASN A 53 17.83 10.35 -15.43
N MET A 54 17.11 10.08 -14.36
CA MET A 54 16.16 11.02 -13.76
C MET A 54 16.56 11.26 -12.31
N VAL A 55 16.31 12.46 -11.81
CA VAL A 55 16.47 12.79 -10.39
C VAL A 55 15.17 13.37 -9.86
N GLY A 56 14.66 12.76 -8.80
CA GLY A 56 13.50 13.25 -8.06
C GLY A 56 13.92 13.86 -6.73
N TYR A 57 13.24 14.94 -6.32
CA TYR A 57 13.42 15.57 -5.02
C TYR A 57 12.19 16.38 -4.60
N MET A 58 12.10 16.73 -3.32
CA MET A 58 11.13 17.73 -2.85
C MET A 58 11.68 19.13 -3.05
N GLY A 59 10.99 19.94 -3.84
CA GLY A 59 11.21 21.36 -4.00
C GLY A 59 10.52 22.20 -2.93
N GLU A 60 10.48 23.51 -3.14
CA GLU A 60 9.83 24.45 -2.23
C GLU A 60 8.33 24.17 -2.09
N SER A 61 7.78 24.51 -0.91
CA SER A 61 6.35 24.34 -0.60
C SER A 61 5.81 22.92 -0.82
N TYR A 62 6.67 21.90 -0.67
CA TYR A 62 6.34 20.49 -0.88
C TYR A 62 5.88 20.15 -2.31
N ASN A 63 6.43 20.85 -3.31
CA ASN A 63 6.31 20.42 -4.69
C ASN A 63 7.25 19.23 -4.92
N SER A 64 6.72 18.08 -5.34
CA SER A 64 7.53 16.96 -5.83
C SER A 64 8.03 17.29 -7.22
N VAL A 65 9.35 17.32 -7.41
CA VAL A 65 9.98 17.61 -8.69
C VAL A 65 10.70 16.37 -9.20
N VAL A 66 10.52 16.04 -10.47
CA VAL A 66 11.34 15.06 -11.18
C VAL A 66 11.94 15.72 -12.40
N GLU A 67 13.26 15.64 -12.56
CA GLU A 67 14.02 16.26 -13.63
C GLU A 67 14.75 15.21 -14.47
N HIS A 68 14.75 15.39 -15.78
CA HIS A 68 15.52 14.56 -16.71
C HIS A 68 16.96 15.07 -16.79
N ARG A 69 17.91 14.19 -16.46
CA ARG A 69 19.34 14.50 -16.33
C ARG A 69 20.20 13.86 -17.42
N GLY A 70 19.63 13.06 -18.32
CA GLY A 70 20.37 12.42 -19.40
C GLY A 70 19.69 11.17 -19.95
N GLY A 71 20.13 10.71 -21.12
CA GLY A 71 19.56 9.54 -21.80
C GLY A 71 18.54 9.91 -22.87
N ASP A 72 17.61 8.99 -23.13
CA ASP A 72 16.63 9.07 -24.21
C ASP A 72 15.57 10.17 -23.99
N SER A 73 15.16 10.81 -25.08
CA SER A 73 14.01 11.72 -25.10
C SER A 73 12.70 10.95 -25.19
N ILE A 74 11.76 11.17 -24.25
CA ILE A 74 10.54 10.37 -24.15
C ILE A 74 9.31 11.22 -24.49
N PRO A 75 8.44 10.82 -25.44
CA PRO A 75 7.16 11.49 -25.64
C PRO A 75 6.32 11.48 -24.37
N ILE A 76 5.83 12.64 -23.92
CA ILE A 76 5.11 12.74 -22.65
C ILE A 76 3.82 11.90 -22.63
N ASP A 77 3.17 11.73 -23.79
CA ASP A 77 1.97 10.89 -23.95
C ASP A 77 2.25 9.40 -23.72
N ASN A 78 3.51 8.96 -23.79
CA ASN A 78 3.92 7.60 -23.46
C ASN A 78 4.02 7.37 -21.95
N LEU A 79 3.99 8.43 -21.14
CA LEU A 79 4.25 8.33 -19.72
C LEU A 79 2.97 8.24 -18.90
N LYS A 80 3.14 7.60 -17.74
CA LYS A 80 2.23 7.67 -16.61
C LYS A 80 3.06 7.93 -15.37
N VAL A 81 2.69 8.95 -14.60
CA VAL A 81 3.33 9.29 -13.33
C VAL A 81 2.38 8.94 -12.21
N ILE A 82 2.88 8.30 -11.17
CA ILE A 82 2.11 8.01 -9.96
C ILE A 82 2.89 8.58 -8.79
N ILE A 83 2.20 9.30 -7.92
CA ILE A 83 2.74 9.84 -6.68
C ILE A 83 1.92 9.30 -5.51
N TRP A 84 2.59 8.97 -4.41
CA TRP A 84 1.97 8.46 -3.19
C TRP A 84 2.28 9.36 -1.99
N LYS A 85 1.32 9.39 -1.05
CA LYS A 85 1.51 9.87 0.32
C LYS A 85 1.29 8.69 1.26
N GLY A 86 2.35 8.26 1.93
CA GLY A 86 2.36 6.98 2.63
C GLY A 86 2.08 5.82 1.67
N GLU A 87 1.37 4.79 2.14
CA GLU A 87 0.99 3.62 1.33
C GLU A 87 -0.47 3.65 0.83
N GLU A 88 -1.34 4.48 1.43
CA GLU A 88 -2.79 4.42 1.18
C GLU A 88 -3.29 5.43 0.14
N GLU A 89 -2.70 6.63 0.10
CA GLU A 89 -3.14 7.71 -0.78
C GLU A 89 -2.24 7.81 -2.01
N SER A 90 -2.83 7.80 -3.21
CA SER A 90 -2.07 7.97 -4.45
C SER A 90 -2.83 8.79 -5.50
N MET A 91 -2.08 9.41 -6.40
CA MET A 91 -2.60 10.10 -7.57
C MET A 91 -1.79 9.71 -8.81
N ALA A 92 -2.49 9.42 -9.90
CA ALA A 92 -1.89 9.11 -11.19
C ALA A 92 -2.14 10.24 -12.19
N PHE A 93 -1.13 10.55 -12.98
CA PHE A 93 -1.14 11.56 -14.04
C PHE A 93 -0.79 10.91 -15.38
N GLU A 94 -1.68 11.10 -16.35
CA GLU A 94 -1.50 10.72 -17.75
C GLU A 94 -2.32 11.63 -18.67
N GLY A 95 -1.92 11.72 -19.94
CA GLY A 95 -2.58 12.59 -20.91
C GLY A 95 -2.66 14.04 -20.42
N THR A 96 -3.84 14.67 -20.49
CA THR A 96 -4.03 16.08 -20.14
C THR A 96 -3.64 16.43 -18.71
N SER A 97 -3.82 15.51 -17.76
CA SER A 97 -3.42 15.73 -16.36
C SER A 97 -1.90 15.82 -16.21
N LEU A 98 -1.16 14.98 -16.96
CA LEU A 98 0.30 15.01 -16.99
C LEU A 98 0.82 16.27 -17.69
N GLN A 99 0.19 16.67 -18.79
CA GLN A 99 0.54 17.90 -19.51
C GLN A 99 0.42 19.15 -18.61
N SER A 100 -0.53 19.15 -17.66
CA SER A 100 -0.74 20.30 -16.76
C SER A 100 0.35 20.51 -15.71
N ILE A 101 1.17 19.48 -15.45
CA ILE A 101 2.24 19.47 -14.46
C ILE A 101 3.63 19.33 -15.08
N PHE A 102 3.70 19.24 -16.41
CA PHE A 102 4.92 19.08 -17.18
C PHE A 102 5.45 20.44 -17.62
N HIS A 103 6.74 20.66 -17.38
CA HIS A 103 7.45 21.87 -17.76
C HIS A 103 8.39 21.55 -18.91
N ASP A 104 7.85 21.66 -20.12
CA ASP A 104 8.57 21.53 -21.38
C ASP A 104 9.28 22.85 -21.71
N THR A 105 10.61 22.84 -21.80
CA THR A 105 11.39 24.05 -22.07
C THR A 105 11.46 24.41 -23.55
N ASN A 106 11.15 23.48 -24.44
CA ASN A 106 11.29 23.64 -25.88
C ASN A 106 9.98 23.40 -26.67
N ASP A 107 8.89 23.14 -25.95
CA ASP A 107 7.52 22.94 -26.44
C ASP A 107 7.39 21.81 -27.47
N ASN A 108 8.27 20.81 -27.45
CA ASN A 108 8.26 19.70 -28.40
C ASN A 108 7.39 18.50 -27.97
N SER A 109 6.74 18.58 -26.80
CA SER A 109 5.92 17.52 -26.20
C SER A 109 6.70 16.23 -25.90
N ARG A 110 7.99 16.36 -25.62
CA ARG A 110 8.86 15.27 -25.18
C ARG A 110 9.58 15.72 -23.91
N TRP A 111 9.91 14.74 -23.07
CA TRP A 111 10.74 14.95 -21.91
C TRP A 111 12.20 14.85 -22.31
N ASP A 112 12.81 16.01 -22.48
CA ASP A 112 14.23 16.18 -22.77
C ASP A 112 15.03 16.56 -21.52
N VAL A 113 16.35 16.50 -21.64
CA VAL A 113 17.26 16.92 -20.57
C VAL A 113 17.00 18.39 -20.21
N GLY A 114 16.74 18.63 -18.93
CA GLY A 114 16.41 19.96 -18.42
C GLY A 114 14.91 20.23 -18.24
N ASP A 115 14.04 19.42 -18.84
CA ASP A 115 12.61 19.46 -18.55
C ASP A 115 12.31 18.74 -17.24
N TYR A 116 11.20 19.10 -16.62
CA TYR A 116 10.81 18.54 -15.35
C TYR A 116 9.29 18.44 -15.18
N ILE A 117 8.89 17.56 -14.28
CA ILE A 117 7.53 17.49 -13.77
C ILE A 117 7.51 18.10 -12.37
N SER A 118 6.51 18.92 -12.07
CA SER A 118 6.31 19.50 -10.74
C SER A 118 4.90 19.26 -10.24
N ILE A 119 4.78 18.52 -9.15
CA ILE A 119 3.50 18.13 -8.54
C ILE A 119 3.34 18.84 -7.20
N ASN A 120 2.31 19.67 -7.06
CA ASN A 120 1.97 20.27 -5.78
C ASN A 120 1.27 19.26 -4.87
N CYS A 121 2.06 18.59 -4.03
CA CYS A 121 1.57 17.54 -3.15
C CYS A 121 0.53 18.08 -2.15
N THR A 122 0.69 19.32 -1.68
CA THR A 122 -0.26 19.89 -0.71
C THR A 122 -1.63 20.18 -1.30
N SER A 123 -1.68 20.54 -2.58
CA SER A 123 -2.94 20.73 -3.29
C SER A 123 -3.69 19.42 -3.50
N ILE A 124 -2.99 18.30 -3.52
CA ILE A 124 -3.56 16.97 -3.79
C ILE A 124 -3.94 16.27 -2.48
N PHE A 125 -3.01 16.23 -1.53
CA PHE A 125 -3.11 15.40 -0.33
C PHE A 125 -3.26 16.19 0.98
N GLY A 126 -3.33 17.52 0.92
CA GLY A 126 -3.35 18.38 2.09
C GLY A 126 -1.98 18.48 2.78
N SER A 127 -1.91 18.36 4.10
CA SER A 127 -0.63 18.42 4.81
C SER A 127 0.22 17.17 4.51
N VAL A 128 1.46 17.38 4.05
CA VAL A 128 2.44 16.32 3.73
C VAL A 128 3.73 16.43 4.55
N THR A 129 3.77 17.31 5.55
CA THR A 129 4.99 17.73 6.28
C THR A 129 5.79 16.60 6.94
N HIS A 130 5.13 15.53 7.38
CA HIS A 130 5.77 14.38 8.04
C HIS A 130 5.56 13.07 7.28
N TRP A 131 4.97 13.13 6.09
CA TRP A 131 4.57 11.95 5.35
C TRP A 131 5.66 11.46 4.41
N GLN A 132 5.75 10.15 4.18
CA GLN A 132 6.55 9.69 3.06
C GLN A 132 5.90 10.13 1.75
N ILE A 133 6.69 10.71 0.85
CA ILE A 133 6.28 10.98 -0.54
C ILE A 133 7.17 10.15 -1.46
N SER A 134 6.54 9.33 -2.29
CA SER A 134 7.23 8.52 -3.29
C SER A 134 6.62 8.72 -4.67
N VAL A 135 7.41 8.47 -5.70
CA VAL A 135 7.01 8.63 -7.10
C VAL A 135 7.42 7.40 -7.90
N ALA A 136 6.65 7.09 -8.93
CA ALA A 136 7.00 6.15 -9.97
C ALA A 136 6.59 6.72 -11.33
N ILE A 137 7.47 6.52 -12.31
CA ILE A 137 7.24 6.92 -13.69
C ILE A 137 7.30 5.66 -14.53
N ILE A 138 6.26 5.47 -15.32
CA ILE A 138 6.04 4.27 -16.12
C ILE A 138 6.04 4.70 -17.59
N ASP A 139 6.88 4.05 -18.38
CA ASP A 139 6.78 4.08 -19.84
C ASP A 139 5.73 3.06 -20.27
N LYS A 140 4.60 3.55 -20.80
CA LYS A 140 3.46 2.71 -21.19
C LYS A 140 3.77 1.79 -22.37
N PRO A 141 4.47 2.21 -23.44
CA PRO A 141 4.82 1.32 -24.56
C PRO A 141 5.66 0.09 -24.16
N SER A 142 6.68 0.28 -23.32
CA SER A 142 7.52 -0.82 -22.81
C SER A 142 6.96 -1.48 -21.54
N ASN A 143 5.89 -0.92 -20.96
CA ASN A 143 5.30 -1.33 -19.69
C ASN A 143 6.33 -1.48 -18.56
N SER A 144 7.27 -0.54 -18.48
CA SER A 144 8.40 -0.57 -17.56
C SER A 144 8.46 0.66 -16.68
N ILE A 145 8.89 0.47 -15.43
CA ILE A 145 9.18 1.58 -14.52
C ILE A 145 10.53 2.15 -14.91
N ILE A 146 10.55 3.43 -15.31
CA ILE A 146 11.76 4.14 -15.72
C ILE A 146 12.38 4.92 -14.55
N MET A 147 11.57 5.25 -13.55
CA MET A 147 12.01 5.81 -12.27
C MET A 147 11.07 5.34 -11.18
N SER A 148 11.63 4.98 -10.03
CA SER A 148 10.90 4.94 -8.77
C SER A 148 11.80 5.42 -7.63
N GLY A 149 11.22 6.10 -6.65
CA GLY A 149 12.00 6.60 -5.52
C GLY A 149 11.17 7.30 -4.46
N ILE A 150 11.74 7.36 -3.25
CA ILE A 150 11.23 8.16 -2.15
C ILE A 150 11.84 9.56 -2.29
N LEU A 151 10.98 10.56 -2.42
CA LEU A 151 11.37 11.97 -2.52
C LEU A 151 11.43 12.64 -1.15
N GLN A 152 10.56 12.21 -0.24
CA GLN A 152 10.53 12.62 1.16
C GLN A 152 10.39 11.38 2.03
N GLN A 153 11.30 11.19 3.00
CA GLN A 153 11.07 10.19 4.06
C GLN A 153 10.03 10.68 5.06
N GLY A 154 9.26 9.77 5.63
CA GLY A 154 8.26 10.10 6.63
C GLY A 154 7.39 8.89 6.95
N ILE A 155 6.25 9.19 7.55
CA ILE A 155 5.28 8.21 8.05
C ILE A 155 4.63 7.45 6.89
N LEU A 156 4.46 6.13 7.08
CA LEU A 156 3.89 5.20 6.08
C LEU A 156 2.44 4.79 6.36
N ARG A 157 1.99 4.82 7.64
CA ARG A 157 0.72 4.24 8.13
C ARG A 157 0.56 2.77 7.78
N THR A 158 1.57 1.96 8.07
CA THR A 158 1.53 0.52 7.81
C THR A 158 1.31 -0.31 9.06
N SER A 159 1.56 0.25 10.24
CA SER A 159 1.57 -0.48 11.50
C SER A 159 0.88 0.30 12.61
N PRO A 160 0.02 -0.34 13.43
CA PRO A 160 -0.49 0.29 14.62
C PRO A 160 0.65 0.50 15.64
N PRO A 161 0.48 1.45 16.58
CA PRO A 161 1.48 1.69 17.60
C PRO A 161 1.62 0.48 18.53
N VAL A 162 2.82 0.30 19.07
CA VAL A 162 3.14 -0.76 20.02
C VAL A 162 2.99 -0.19 21.43
N ALA A 163 1.97 -0.65 22.15
CA ALA A 163 1.79 -0.36 23.56
C ALA A 163 2.78 -1.17 24.41
N MET A 164 3.50 -0.51 25.31
CA MET A 164 4.41 -1.15 26.26
C MET A 164 4.34 -0.44 27.60
N PHE A 165 4.38 -1.18 28.69
CA PHE A 165 4.47 -0.58 30.01
C PHE A 165 5.19 -1.42 31.06
N THR A 166 5.54 -0.76 32.15
CA THR A 166 6.06 -1.37 33.38
C THR A 166 5.25 -0.86 34.57
N TYR A 167 5.33 -1.57 35.69
CA TYR A 167 4.81 -1.08 36.97
C TYR A 167 5.79 -1.36 38.11
N ASN A 168 5.73 -0.52 39.15
CA ASN A 168 6.52 -0.68 40.37
C ASN A 168 5.69 -0.23 41.59
N PRO A 169 5.79 -0.91 42.74
CA PRO A 169 6.58 -2.12 43.01
C PRO A 169 6.03 -3.38 42.34
N TRP A 170 6.86 -4.43 42.25
CA TRP A 170 6.48 -5.71 41.66
C TRP A 170 5.65 -6.62 42.59
N ASP A 171 5.78 -6.43 43.91
CA ASP A 171 4.97 -7.11 44.94
C ASP A 171 4.21 -6.06 45.77
N PRO A 172 3.22 -5.37 45.17
CA PRO A 172 2.48 -4.32 45.85
C PRO A 172 1.61 -4.88 46.97
N LYS A 173 1.53 -4.12 48.07
CA LYS A 173 0.58 -4.38 49.16
C LYS A 173 -0.71 -3.60 48.97
N THR A 174 -1.76 -4.02 49.66
CA THR A 174 -3.02 -3.26 49.72
C THR A 174 -2.76 -1.81 50.15
N LEU A 175 -3.40 -0.88 49.44
CA LEU A 175 -3.26 0.58 49.59
C LEU A 175 -1.87 1.17 49.32
N GLU A 176 -0.91 0.37 48.83
CA GLU A 176 0.39 0.87 48.39
C GLU A 176 0.25 1.64 47.06
N ILE A 177 1.03 2.72 46.91
CA ILE A 177 1.06 3.50 45.67
C ILE A 177 1.93 2.76 44.66
N MET A 178 1.32 2.42 43.54
CA MET A 178 2.00 1.89 42.37
C MET A 178 2.20 2.97 41.33
N VAL A 179 3.34 2.91 40.63
CA VAL A 179 3.65 3.74 39.46
C VAL A 179 3.59 2.85 38.22
N PHE A 180 2.80 3.26 37.24
CA PHE A 180 2.70 2.63 35.93
C PHE A 180 3.34 3.56 34.89
N ASN A 181 4.20 3.02 34.03
CA ASN A 181 4.99 3.80 33.09
C ASN A 181 4.92 3.19 31.68
N ALA A 182 4.34 3.94 30.74
CA ALA A 182 4.16 3.58 29.33
C ALA A 182 5.17 4.24 28.37
N SER A 183 6.24 4.86 28.87
CA SER A 183 7.21 5.62 28.07
C SER A 183 7.95 4.81 27.00
N GLN A 184 7.90 3.48 27.07
CA GLN A 184 8.48 2.60 26.06
C GLN A 184 7.53 2.29 24.90
N SER A 185 6.29 2.78 24.94
CA SER A 185 5.37 2.67 23.80
C SER A 185 5.87 3.52 22.64
N TYR A 186 5.73 3.02 21.41
CA TYR A 186 6.23 3.69 20.21
C TYR A 186 5.37 3.36 18.99
N ASP A 187 5.43 4.22 17.96
CA ASP A 187 4.88 3.92 16.65
C ASP A 187 6.01 3.43 15.71
N PRO A 188 5.92 2.20 15.17
CA PRO A 188 6.86 1.69 14.18
C PRO A 188 6.98 2.53 12.89
N ASP A 189 5.93 3.28 12.52
CA ASP A 189 5.92 4.13 11.32
C ASP A 189 6.61 5.49 11.54
N GLY A 190 7.13 5.75 12.74
CA GLY A 190 7.86 6.98 13.08
C GLY A 190 6.97 8.14 13.52
N GLY A 191 5.67 7.91 13.71
CA GLY A 191 4.75 8.82 14.38
C GLY A 191 4.98 8.90 15.90
N SER A 192 4.09 9.62 16.58
CA SER A 192 4.14 9.89 18.02
C SER A 192 2.87 9.40 18.72
N ILE A 193 3.04 8.79 19.89
CA ILE A 193 1.89 8.43 20.73
C ILE A 193 1.28 9.69 21.37
N VAL A 194 0.03 9.99 21.02
CA VAL A 194 -0.69 11.19 21.50
C VAL A 194 -1.60 10.91 22.68
N THR A 195 -2.06 9.68 22.88
CA THR A 195 -2.95 9.30 23.99
C THR A 195 -2.53 8.01 24.66
N TYR A 196 -2.63 7.98 25.99
CA TYR A 196 -2.42 6.81 26.84
C TYR A 196 -3.65 6.64 27.73
N LYS A 197 -4.34 5.50 27.63
CA LYS A 197 -5.52 5.14 28.42
C LYS A 197 -5.24 3.89 29.23
N TRP A 198 -5.48 3.96 30.53
CA TRP A 198 -5.27 2.87 31.47
C TRP A 198 -6.59 2.32 31.96
N ASP A 199 -6.69 1.01 31.97
CA ASP A 199 -7.77 0.24 32.58
C ASP A 199 -7.11 -0.74 33.57
N PHE A 200 -7.28 -0.52 34.87
CA PHE A 200 -6.55 -1.23 35.93
C PHE A 200 -7.23 -2.51 36.39
N ASN A 201 -8.47 -2.76 35.94
CA ASN A 201 -9.25 -3.95 36.26
C ASN A 201 -9.66 -4.75 35.00
N SER A 202 -9.34 -4.24 33.82
CA SER A 202 -9.67 -4.79 32.50
C SER A 202 -11.18 -4.92 32.26
N ASP A 203 -11.99 -3.99 32.79
CA ASP A 203 -13.45 -4.00 32.64
C ASP A 203 -13.95 -3.32 31.35
N GLY A 204 -13.04 -2.74 30.56
CA GLY A 204 -13.34 -2.01 29.33
C GLY A 204 -13.53 -0.51 29.52
N THR A 205 -13.41 0.00 30.74
CA THR A 205 -13.50 1.42 31.09
C THR A 205 -12.12 2.01 31.31
N THR A 206 -11.89 3.22 30.82
CA THR A 206 -10.64 3.94 31.12
C THR A 206 -10.69 4.55 32.52
N ASP A 207 -9.79 4.13 33.39
CA ASP A 207 -9.61 4.63 34.75
C ASP A 207 -8.69 5.85 34.82
N ALA A 208 -7.67 5.92 33.96
CA ALA A 208 -6.69 7.01 33.98
C ALA A 208 -6.10 7.34 32.60
N TYR A 209 -5.57 8.56 32.49
CA TYR A 209 -4.90 9.07 31.30
C TYR A 209 -3.49 9.55 31.63
N GLY A 210 -2.55 9.34 30.70
CA GLY A 210 -1.19 9.85 30.78
C GLY A 210 -0.12 8.78 30.59
N MET A 211 1.07 9.18 30.13
CA MET A 211 2.20 8.28 29.89
C MET A 211 2.70 7.61 31.18
N VAL A 212 2.68 8.35 32.30
CA VAL A 212 3.03 7.84 33.63
C VAL A 212 1.89 8.18 34.57
N VAL A 213 1.37 7.18 35.26
CA VAL A 213 0.22 7.30 36.17
C VAL A 213 0.49 6.57 37.48
N VAL A 214 -0.28 6.93 38.52
CA VAL A 214 -0.26 6.24 39.81
C VAL A 214 -1.61 5.63 40.11
N HIS A 215 -1.61 4.45 40.73
CA HIS A 215 -2.83 3.73 41.11
C HIS A 215 -2.58 2.94 42.42
N LYS A 216 -3.66 2.58 43.12
CA LYS A 216 -3.60 1.71 44.30
C LYS A 216 -4.81 0.79 44.34
N TYR A 217 -4.60 -0.44 44.79
CA TYR A 217 -5.67 -1.43 44.97
C TYR A 217 -6.07 -1.50 46.45
N SER A 218 -7.37 -1.45 46.73
CA SER A 218 -7.91 -1.50 48.09
C SER A 218 -8.04 -2.92 48.64
N THR A 219 -8.09 -3.92 47.77
CA THR A 219 -8.23 -5.34 48.11
C THR A 219 -7.07 -6.13 47.55
N SER A 220 -6.67 -7.18 48.26
CA SER A 220 -5.71 -8.16 47.74
C SER A 220 -6.33 -8.94 46.59
N GLY A 221 -5.54 -9.28 45.59
CA GLY A 221 -6.01 -10.01 44.41
C GLY A 221 -5.04 -9.91 43.24
N THR A 222 -5.36 -10.63 42.17
CA THR A 222 -4.65 -10.53 40.89
C THR A 222 -5.44 -9.62 39.96
N TYR A 223 -4.79 -8.57 39.47
CA TYR A 223 -5.39 -7.57 38.60
C TYR A 223 -4.76 -7.60 37.22
N ASN A 224 -5.60 -7.59 36.20
CA ASN A 224 -5.17 -7.40 34.83
C ASN A 224 -5.22 -5.92 34.47
N VAL A 225 -4.09 -5.40 34.00
CA VAL A 225 -3.98 -4.01 33.57
C VAL A 225 -3.88 -3.98 32.05
N THR A 226 -4.72 -3.14 31.45
CA THR A 226 -4.74 -2.91 30.01
C THR A 226 -4.36 -1.46 29.73
N LEU A 227 -3.30 -1.29 28.94
CA LEU A 227 -2.90 -0.02 28.35
C LEU A 227 -3.41 0.03 26.90
N THR A 228 -4.09 1.10 26.56
CA THR A 228 -4.43 1.46 25.17
C THR A 228 -3.70 2.74 24.80
N VAL A 229 -2.89 2.70 23.75
CA VAL A 229 -2.21 3.87 23.19
C VAL A 229 -2.82 4.24 21.84
N VAL A 230 -2.83 5.53 21.53
CA VAL A 230 -3.26 6.07 20.23
C VAL A 230 -2.16 6.97 19.70
N ASP A 231 -1.77 6.79 18.44
CA ASP A 231 -0.80 7.63 17.73
C ASP A 231 -1.46 8.88 17.10
N ASP A 232 -0.67 9.77 16.51
CA ASP A 232 -1.15 10.95 15.79
C ASP A 232 -1.89 10.61 14.48
N GLU A 233 -1.84 9.35 14.08
CA GLU A 233 -2.56 8.76 12.96
C GLU A 233 -3.94 8.21 13.34
N ALA A 234 -4.28 8.23 14.63
CA ALA A 234 -5.47 7.65 15.25
C ALA A 234 -5.54 6.12 15.17
N GLN A 235 -4.42 5.44 14.91
CA GLN A 235 -4.30 4.00 15.08
C GLN A 235 -4.17 3.65 16.56
N ILE A 236 -4.53 2.41 16.91
CA ILE A 236 -4.66 1.97 18.29
C ILE A 236 -3.77 0.77 18.54
N GLY A 237 -2.97 0.86 19.60
CA GLY A 237 -2.17 -0.23 20.15
C GLY A 237 -2.66 -0.61 21.54
N THR A 238 -2.68 -1.90 21.86
CA THR A 238 -3.06 -2.38 23.19
C THR A 238 -2.05 -3.35 23.77
N ALA A 239 -1.83 -3.25 25.08
CA ALA A 239 -1.03 -4.18 25.87
C ALA A 239 -1.82 -4.54 27.12
N SER A 240 -1.96 -5.83 27.41
CA SER A 240 -2.68 -6.31 28.60
C SER A 240 -1.82 -7.32 29.35
N THR A 241 -1.71 -7.22 30.67
CA THR A 241 -0.96 -8.20 31.48
C THR A 241 -1.49 -9.63 31.37
N SER A 242 -2.70 -9.79 30.82
CA SER A 242 -3.31 -11.10 30.54
C SER A 242 -2.71 -11.79 29.30
N SER A 243 -2.04 -11.06 28.40
CA SER A 243 -1.38 -11.64 27.23
C SER A 243 0.09 -11.98 27.54
N SER A 244 0.49 -13.23 27.28
CA SER A 244 1.89 -13.63 27.36
C SER A 244 2.65 -13.10 26.14
N GLY A 245 2.99 -11.81 26.17
CA GLY A 245 3.81 -11.13 25.15
C GLY A 245 5.15 -10.66 25.71
N VAL A 246 6.16 -10.50 24.83
CA VAL A 246 7.55 -10.16 25.19
C VAL A 246 7.69 -8.76 25.84
N ASN A 247 6.66 -7.91 25.71
CA ASN A 247 6.70 -6.49 26.09
C ASN A 247 5.62 -6.09 27.11
N VAL A 248 5.03 -7.05 27.81
CA VAL A 248 3.97 -6.79 28.81
C VAL A 248 4.32 -7.48 30.13
N PRO A 249 4.21 -6.80 31.28
CA PRO A 249 4.46 -7.42 32.57
C PRO A 249 3.34 -8.42 32.91
N PRO A 250 3.60 -9.39 33.81
CA PRO A 250 2.58 -10.28 34.33
C PRO A 250 1.51 -9.52 35.11
N PRO A 251 0.35 -10.17 35.37
CA PRO A 251 -0.71 -9.60 36.18
C PRO A 251 -0.19 -9.08 37.53
N VAL A 252 -0.77 -7.97 37.98
CA VAL A 252 -0.39 -7.34 39.24
C VAL A 252 -0.95 -8.20 40.39
N ASN A 253 -0.07 -8.76 41.21
CA ASN A 253 -0.47 -9.56 42.37
C ASN A 253 -0.37 -8.72 43.64
N VAL A 254 -1.51 -8.23 44.12
CA VAL A 254 -1.61 -7.42 45.33
C VAL A 254 -1.80 -8.32 46.54
N THR A 255 -0.93 -8.22 47.52
CA THR A 255 -1.00 -8.99 48.77
C THR A 255 -1.43 -8.11 49.94
N ASP A 256 -1.95 -8.72 51.01
CA ASP A 256 -2.40 -7.95 52.16
C ASP A 256 -1.21 -7.35 52.94
N ASN A 257 -1.44 -6.20 53.55
CA ASN A 257 -0.47 -5.48 54.37
C ASN A 257 -0.53 -5.90 55.85
N GLN A 258 -1.26 -6.98 56.17
CA GLN A 258 -1.33 -7.51 57.53
C GLN A 258 -0.09 -8.33 57.87
N PRO A 259 0.46 -8.19 59.11
CA PRO A 259 1.50 -9.08 59.59
C PRO A 259 0.98 -10.53 59.64
N PRO A 260 1.87 -11.55 59.49
CA PRO A 260 1.47 -12.94 59.60
C PRO A 260 0.73 -13.17 60.93
N VAL A 261 -0.48 -13.75 60.86
CA VAL A 261 -1.28 -14.15 62.02
C VAL A 261 -0.69 -15.41 62.65
#